data_AF-A0A932LG53-F1
#
_entry.id   AF-A0A932LG53-F1
#
_cell.length_a   1.000
_cell.length_b   1.000
_cell.length_c   1.000
_cell.angle_alpha   90.00
_cell.angle_beta   90.00
_cell.angle_gamma   90.00
#
_symmetry.space_group_name_H-M   'P 1'
#
loop_
_entity.id
_entity.type
_entity.pdbx_description
1 polymer ?
#
loop_
_entity_poly.entity_id
_entity_poly.type
_entity_poly.pdbx_seq_one_letter_code
_entity_poly.pdbx_strand_id
1 'polypeptide(L)' 'MSREEDLQRVLRGVIVAVVRSPSSEQLVEVARALAEGGVTTVEITLTVPGALDVIKDVRRRLGE' A
#
# COMPACT_ATOMS: atom_id res chain seq x y z
N MET A 1 13.70 -8.56 -3.73
CA MET A 1 12.98 -9.58 -2.94
C MET A 1 12.46 -10.63 -3.91
N SER A 2 12.37 -11.89 -3.47
CA SER A 2 11.75 -12.96 -4.24
C SER A 2 10.22 -12.93 -4.08
N ARG A 3 9.52 -13.54 -5.05
CA ARG A 3 8.06 -13.70 -4.98
C ARG A 3 7.63 -14.47 -3.73
N GLU A 4 8.45 -15.42 -3.30
CA GLU A 4 8.22 -16.23 -2.10
C GLU A 4 8.31 -15.37 -0.84
N GLU A 5 9.28 -14.46 -0.75
CA GLU A 5 9.42 -13.54 0.39
C GLU A 5 8.21 -12.60 0.52
N ASP A 6 7.76 -12.04 -0.60
CA ASP A 6 6.60 -11.15 -0.65
C ASP A 6 5.32 -11.89 -0.24
N LEU A 7 5.10 -13.11 -0.77
CA LEU A 7 3.98 -13.95 -0.39
C LEU A 7 3.99 -14.26 1.11
N GLN A 8 5.14 -14.63 1.65
CA GLN A 8 5.27 -14.93 3.08
C GLN A 8 5.00 -13.69 3.94
N ARG A 9 5.36 -12.49 3.48
CA ARG A 9 5.01 -11.23 4.17
C ARG A 9 3.50 -11.01 4.23
N VAL A 10 2.81 -11.20 3.11
CA VAL A 10 1.34 -11.08 3.05
C VAL A 10 0.66 -12.10 3.97
N LEU A 11 1.11 -13.36 3.94
CA LEU A 11 0.54 -14.43 4.77
C LEU A 11 0.74 -14.19 6.28
N ARG A 12 1.90 -13.63 6.68
CA ARG A 12 2.15 -13.27 8.09
C ARG A 12 1.30 -12.09 8.56
N GLY A 13 1.01 -11.14 7.67
CA GLY A 13 0.27 -9.92 8.00
C GLY A 13 -1.23 -10.11 8.25
N VAL A 14 -1.80 -11.26 7.85
CA VAL A 14 -3.21 -11.73 7.97
C VAL A 14 -4.31 -10.78 7.45
N ILE A 15 -4.01 -9.51 7.20
CA ILE A 15 -4.90 -8.46 6.73
C ILE A 15 -4.25 -7.74 5.55
N VAL A 16 -5.05 -7.49 4.50
CA VAL A 16 -4.69 -6.63 3.37
C VAL A 16 -5.70 -5.50 3.31
N ALA A 17 -5.24 -4.26 3.45
CA ALA A 17 -6.10 -3.09 3.33
C ALA A 17 -6.30 -2.72 1.86
N VAL A 18 -7.52 -2.81 1.35
CA VAL A 18 -7.87 -2.39 -0.02
C VAL A 18 -8.33 -0.94 0.01
N VAL A 19 -7.60 -0.04 -0.67
CA VAL A 19 -7.86 1.40 -0.62
C VAL A 19 -8.10 1.97 -2.01
N ARG A 20 -9.11 2.84 -2.10
CA ARG A 20 -9.48 3.58 -3.31
C ARG A 20 -9.42 5.08 -3.01
N SER A 21 -8.39 5.75 -3.51
CA SER A 21 -8.31 7.22 -3.49
C SER A 21 -7.45 7.72 -4.66
N PRO A 22 -7.88 8.79 -5.37
CA PRO A 22 -7.04 9.47 -6.35
C PRO A 22 -5.96 10.36 -5.72
N SER A 23 -5.95 10.55 -4.40
CA SER A 23 -4.98 11.38 -3.70
C SER A 23 -3.82 10.55 -3.15
N SER A 24 -2.61 10.78 -3.67
CA SER A 24 -1.39 10.16 -3.15
C SER A 24 -1.06 10.63 -1.72
N GLU A 25 -1.39 11.87 -1.37
CA GLU A 25 -1.24 12.38 -0.01
C GLU A 25 -2.14 11.64 0.97
N GLN A 26 -3.43 11.50 0.65
CA GLN A 26 -4.36 10.74 1.49
C GLN A 26 -3.91 9.28 1.64
N LEU A 27 -3.43 8.65 0.57
CA LEU A 27 -2.95 7.27 0.64
C LEU A 27 -1.70 7.12 1.48
N VAL A 28 -0.81 8.10 1.49
CA VAL A 28 0.36 8.09 2.38
C VAL A 28 -0.06 8.17 3.83
N GLU A 29 -0.96 9.09 4.18
CA GLU A 29 -1.46 9.23 5.55
C GLU A 29 -2.19 7.96 6.01
N VAL A 30 -3.04 7.39 5.15
CA VAL A 30 -3.73 6.12 5.42
C VAL A 30 -2.73 4.98 5.62
N ALA A 31 -1.72 4.86 4.76
CA ALA A 31 -0.72 3.81 4.88
C ALA A 31 0.16 3.96 6.14
N ARG A 32 0.44 5.19 6.58
CA ARG A 32 1.11 5.44 7.87
C ARG A 32 0.25 4.98 9.04
N ALA A 33 -1.01 5.41 9.09
CA ALA A 33 -1.95 5.03 10.14
C ALA A 33 -2.18 3.50 10.19
N LEU A 34 -2.27 2.85 9.02
CA LEU A 34 -2.36 1.39 8.92
C LEU A 34 -1.11 0.70 9.48
N ALA A 35 0.09 1.20 9.13
CA ALA A 35 1.33 0.65 9.63
C ALA A 35 1.47 0.80 11.16
N GLU A 36 1.08 1.96 11.71
CA GLU A 36 1.00 2.19 13.16
C GLU A 36 0.02 1.23 13.85
N GLY A 37 -1.08 0.89 13.17
CA GLY A 37 -2.06 -0.12 13.61
C GLY A 37 -1.66 -1.58 13.36
N GLY A 38 -0.47 -1.84 12.81
CA GLY A 38 0.04 -3.20 12.53
C GLY A 38 -0.35 -3.78 11.16
N VAL A 39 -1.08 -3.05 10.32
CA VAL A 39 -1.43 -3.46 8.95
C VAL A 39 -0.36 -2.98 7.98
N THR A 40 0.50 -3.89 7.54
CA THR A 40 1.70 -3.56 6.75
C THR A 40 1.60 -3.90 5.25
N THR A 41 0.39 -4.27 4.80
CA THR A 41 0.09 -4.60 3.40
C THR A 41 -1.13 -3.81 2.92
N VAL A 42 -0.97 -3.07 1.83
CA VAL A 42 -2.01 -2.23 1.21
C VAL A 42 -2.13 -2.61 -0.28
N GLU A 43 -3.37 -2.79 -0.74
CA GLU A 43 -3.73 -2.89 -2.15
C GLU A 43 -4.34 -1.56 -2.61
N ILE A 44 -3.77 -0.98 -3.68
CA ILE A 44 -4.30 0.23 -4.30
C ILE A 44 -5.06 -0.18 -5.56
N THR A 45 -6.37 0.09 -5.60
CA THR A 45 -7.22 -0.35 -6.71
C THR A 45 -6.93 0.41 -8.02
N LEU A 46 -6.83 -0.31 -9.14
CA LEU A 46 -6.56 0.30 -10.46
C LEU A 46 -7.76 1.03 -11.09
N THR A 47 -8.94 0.94 -10.49
CA THR A 47 -10.16 1.67 -10.93
C THR A 47 -10.14 3.16 -10.57
N VAL A 48 -9.06 3.65 -9.96
CA VAL A 48 -8.82 5.06 -9.68
C VAL A 48 -8.15 5.71 -10.90
N PRO A 49 -8.64 6.85 -11.41
CA PRO A 49 -7.91 7.61 -12.43
C PRO A 49 -6.49 7.94 -11.97
N GLY A 50 -5.49 7.59 -12.79
CA GLY A 50 -4.08 7.84 -12.44
C GLY A 50 -3.51 6.92 -11.36
N ALA A 51 -4.12 5.76 -11.07
CA ALA A 51 -3.69 4.83 -10.01
C ALA A 51 -2.19 4.50 -10.06
N LEU A 52 -1.59 4.35 -11.25
CA LEU A 52 -0.17 4.05 -11.38
C LEU A 52 0.73 5.19 -10.90
N ASP A 53 0.35 6.44 -11.15
CA ASP A 53 1.13 7.61 -10.70
C ASP A 53 1.00 7.78 -9.19
N VAL A 54 -0.20 7.55 -8.67
CA VAL A 54 -0.46 7.47 -7.24
C VAL A 54 0.41 6.40 -6.57
N ILE A 55 0.50 5.19 -7.14
CA ILE A 55 1.35 4.11 -6.62
C ILE A 55 2.84 4.51 -6.62
N LYS A 56 3.33 5.12 -7.71
CA LYS A 56 4.71 5.63 -7.79
C LYS A 56 5.00 6.66 -6.69
N ASP A 57 4.08 7.60 -6.48
CA ASP A 57 4.24 8.64 -5.46
C ASP A 57 4.20 8.10 -4.04
N VAL A 58 3.30 7.17 -3.75
CA VAL A 58 3.25 6.46 -2.46
C VAL A 58 4.56 5.69 -2.23
N ARG A 59 5.06 4.94 -3.23
CA ARG A 59 6.35 4.24 -3.14
C ARG A 59 7.50 5.21 -2.89
N ARG A 60 7.51 6.39 -3.51
CA ARG A 60 8.55 7.42 -3.29
C ARG A 60 8.54 7.98 -1.86
N ARG A 61 7.35 8.10 -1.25
CA ARG A 61 7.16 8.74 0.06
C ARG A 61 7.26 7.76 1.24
N LEU A 62 6.98 6.47 1.01
CA LEU A 62 6.96 5.43 2.05
C LEU A 62 7.98 4.31 1.81
N GLY A 63 8.43 4.14 0.57
CA GLY A 63 9.41 3.12 0.25
C GLY A 63 10.82 3.62 0.55
N GLU A 64 11.47 2.98 1.51
CA GLU A 64 12.88 2.63 1.32
C GLU A 64 12.99 1.58 0.21
#